data_AF-A0A8T5TKX1-F1
#
_entry.id   AF-A0A8T5TKX1-F1
#
_cell.length_a   1.000
_cell.length_b   1.000
_cell.length_c   1.000
_cell.angle_alpha   90.00
_cell.angle_beta   90.00
_cell.angle_gamma   90.00
#
_symmetry.space_group_name_H-M   'P 1'
#
loop_
_entity.id
_entity.type
_entity.pdbx_description
1 polymer ?
#
loop_
_entity_poly.entity_id
_entity_poly.type
_entity_poly.pdbx_seq_one_letter_code
_entity_poly.pdbx_strand_id
1 'polypeptide(L)'
;MKPWLHDILACPICKFYPLDLTIFSYENDEDFFKELLDNYTIRDLNYHLNEKIPNWIEEENQIYIKDNIIIEKTNIKEYFSLIKSSLEELNYVNDNTSYKYSKKCFNLAKTDIKNKILKYSESLNQKKIDDILPELNFINRLKIEIEIDKGLLFCSQCNRWYPIIDTIPFMLPDNYRDKEKELEFLIDHKELLNKEFFNKNLKPFNL
;
A
#
# COMPACT_ATOMS: atom_id res chain seq x y z
N MET A 1 -0.95 -10.49 -0.75
CA MET A 1 -0.47 -9.43 -1.62
C MET A 1 0.11 -8.31 -0.77
N LYS A 2 1.36 -7.91 -1.02
CA LYS A 2 1.93 -6.71 -0.38
C LYS A 2 1.24 -5.44 -0.86
N PRO A 3 0.95 -4.45 0.02
CA PRO A 3 0.40 -3.16 -0.41
C PRO A 3 1.28 -2.42 -1.42
N TRP A 4 2.61 -2.63 -1.42
CA TRP A 4 3.50 -2.09 -2.44
C TRP A 4 3.13 -2.55 -3.87
N LEU A 5 2.62 -3.78 -4.05
CA LEU A 5 2.26 -4.26 -5.39
C LEU A 5 1.14 -3.41 -6.02
N HIS A 6 0.28 -2.82 -5.20
CA HIS A 6 -0.79 -1.93 -5.64
C HIS A 6 -0.26 -0.70 -6.41
N ASP A 7 0.96 -0.23 -6.10
CA ASP A 7 1.62 0.92 -6.76
C ASP A 7 1.94 0.68 -8.23
N ILE A 8 1.88 -0.57 -8.69
CA ILE A 8 2.23 -0.93 -10.07
C ILE A 8 1.11 -1.67 -10.80
N LEU A 9 0.04 -2.08 -10.10
CA LEU A 9 -1.06 -2.81 -10.70
C LEU A 9 -2.05 -1.86 -11.38
N ALA A 10 -1.99 -1.81 -12.71
CA ALA A 10 -3.03 -1.23 -13.54
C ALA A 10 -4.06 -2.27 -13.97
N CYS A 11 -5.27 -1.82 -14.32
CA CYS A 11 -6.28 -2.69 -14.91
C CYS A 11 -5.74 -3.37 -16.19
N PRO A 12 -5.65 -4.71 -16.27
CA PRO A 12 -5.08 -5.39 -17.43
C PRO A 12 -5.87 -5.13 -18.72
N ILE A 13 -7.16 -4.78 -18.60
CA ILE A 13 -8.04 -4.56 -19.75
C ILE A 13 -7.99 -3.14 -20.29
N CYS A 14 -8.22 -2.12 -19.46
CA CYS A 14 -8.30 -0.74 -19.91
C CYS A 14 -7.10 0.14 -19.53
N LYS A 15 -6.08 -0.45 -18.89
CA LYS A 15 -4.84 0.21 -18.44
C LYS A 15 -5.05 1.37 -17.47
N PHE A 16 -6.25 1.50 -16.92
CA PHE A 16 -6.55 2.48 -15.89
C PHE A 16 -5.78 2.17 -14.61
N TYR A 17 -5.26 3.21 -14.02
CA TYR A 17 -4.52 3.22 -12.77
C TYR A 17 -4.79 4.57 -12.08
N PRO A 18 -4.93 4.61 -10.76
CA PRO A 18 -4.85 3.47 -9.83
C PRO A 18 -6.16 2.68 -9.68
N LEU A 19 -6.08 1.51 -9.08
CA LEU A 19 -7.24 0.68 -8.74
C LEU A 19 -7.69 0.94 -7.29
N ASP A 20 -8.97 0.83 -7.00
CA ASP A 20 -9.46 0.85 -5.62
C ASP A 20 -9.19 -0.52 -4.97
N LEU A 21 -8.33 -0.58 -3.96
CA LEU A 21 -8.05 -1.78 -3.17
C LEU A 21 -8.96 -1.80 -1.94
N THR A 22 -9.70 -2.88 -1.73
CA THR A 22 -10.41 -3.17 -0.48
C THR A 22 -9.81 -4.40 0.16
N ILE A 23 -9.40 -4.29 1.42
CA ILE A 23 -8.73 -5.36 2.17
C ILE A 23 -9.76 -6.04 3.07
N PHE A 24 -9.80 -7.38 3.03
CA PHE A 24 -10.72 -8.21 3.81
C PHE A 24 -10.02 -8.95 4.95
N SER A 25 -8.78 -9.41 4.74
CA SER A 25 -7.94 -10.06 5.75
C SER A 25 -6.45 -9.87 5.46
N TYR A 26 -5.63 -10.13 6.47
CA TYR A 26 -4.18 -10.18 6.40
C TYR A 26 -3.70 -11.57 6.82
N GLU A 27 -2.51 -11.98 6.37
CA GLU A 27 -1.79 -13.10 7.00
C GLU A 27 -1.18 -12.68 8.34
N ASN A 28 -0.72 -11.43 8.45
CA ASN A 28 -0.26 -10.85 9.71
C ASN A 28 -1.42 -10.76 10.70
N ASP A 29 -1.15 -11.04 11.98
CA ASP A 29 -2.11 -10.79 13.05
C ASP A 29 -2.22 -9.29 13.40
N GLU A 30 -3.19 -8.94 14.26
CA GLU A 30 -3.38 -7.56 14.66
C GLU A 30 -2.22 -7.01 15.53
N ASP A 31 -1.52 -7.88 16.26
CA ASP A 31 -0.40 -7.48 17.12
C ASP A 31 0.79 -6.95 16.31
N PHE A 32 1.02 -7.46 15.10
CA PHE A 32 1.99 -6.88 14.15
C PHE A 32 1.74 -5.38 13.91
N PHE A 33 0.48 -4.99 13.67
CA PHE A 33 0.14 -3.58 13.41
C PHE A 33 0.28 -2.71 14.65
N LYS A 34 -0.01 -3.27 15.82
CA LYS A 34 0.20 -2.61 17.10
C LYS A 34 1.70 -2.35 17.32
N GLU A 35 2.55 -3.34 17.10
CA GLU A 35 4.00 -3.21 17.19
C GLU A 35 4.51 -2.13 16.22
N LEU A 36 4.03 -2.13 14.97
CA LEU A 36 4.39 -1.11 13.99
C LEU A 36 4.08 0.32 14.47
N LEU A 37 2.92 0.54 15.11
CA LEU A 37 2.55 1.83 15.69
C LEU A 37 3.38 2.19 16.93
N ASP A 38 3.62 1.22 17.80
CA ASP A 38 4.38 1.42 19.03
C ASP A 38 5.83 1.81 18.68
N ASN A 39 6.47 1.11 17.73
CA ASN A 39 7.82 1.41 17.25
C ASN A 39 7.92 2.82 16.65
N TYR A 40 6.94 3.23 15.83
CA TYR A 40 6.92 4.59 15.29
C TYR A 40 6.72 5.65 16.37
N THR A 41 5.90 5.37 17.38
CA THR A 41 5.63 6.31 18.49
C THR A 41 6.89 6.60 19.30
N ILE A 42 7.70 5.58 19.59
CA ILE A 42 8.98 5.74 20.28
C ILE A 42 10.14 6.12 19.34
N ARG A 43 9.87 6.28 18.03
CA ARG A 43 10.84 6.53 16.95
C ARG A 43 11.98 5.50 16.92
N ASP A 44 11.64 4.24 17.18
CA ASP A 44 12.62 3.14 17.10
C ASP A 44 12.93 2.81 15.64
N LEU A 45 14.23 2.85 15.32
CA LEU A 45 14.79 2.54 14.00
C LEU A 45 15.55 1.21 13.98
N ASN A 46 15.54 0.44 15.08
CA ASN A 46 16.16 -0.87 15.17
C ASN A 46 15.32 -1.94 14.46
N TYR A 47 15.13 -1.75 13.15
CA TYR A 47 14.58 -2.76 12.26
C TYR A 47 15.72 -3.71 11.82
N HIS A 48 15.44 -5.02 11.71
CA HIS A 48 16.38 -6.11 11.36
C HIS A 48 17.85 -5.68 11.41
N LEU A 49 18.55 -5.99 12.50
CA LEU A 49 19.94 -5.60 12.84
C LEU A 49 20.99 -5.66 11.69
N ASN A 50 20.64 -6.22 10.55
CA ASN A 50 21.47 -6.43 9.38
C ASN A 50 21.30 -5.37 8.26
N GLU A 51 20.17 -4.63 8.14
CA GLU A 51 19.98 -3.62 7.09
C GLU A 51 19.20 -2.37 7.55
N LYS A 52 19.85 -1.20 7.55
CA LYS A 52 19.19 0.09 7.81
C LYS A 52 18.31 0.48 6.61
N ILE A 53 16.99 0.52 6.80
CA ILE A 53 16.02 0.89 5.76
C ILE A 53 15.22 2.12 6.23
N PRO A 54 15.17 3.21 5.45
CA PRO A 54 15.87 3.41 4.16
C PRO A 54 17.39 3.53 4.33
N ASN A 55 18.15 3.04 3.34
CA ASN A 55 19.60 3.20 3.28
C ASN A 55 19.94 4.44 2.45
N TRP A 56 20.88 5.24 2.92
CA TRP A 56 21.31 6.44 2.23
C TRP A 56 22.82 6.59 2.27
N ILE A 57 23.36 7.21 1.23
CA ILE A 57 24.78 7.53 1.09
C ILE A 57 24.95 8.94 0.54
N GLU A 58 26.04 9.58 0.91
CA GLU A 58 26.43 10.89 0.42
C GLU A 58 27.63 10.72 -0.54
N GLU A 59 27.46 11.17 -1.79
CA GLU A 59 28.48 11.15 -2.83
C GLU A 59 28.49 12.50 -3.54
N GLU A 60 29.67 13.12 -3.69
CA GLU A 60 29.83 14.40 -4.42
C GLU A 60 28.87 15.52 -3.95
N ASN A 61 28.65 15.65 -2.63
CA ASN A 61 27.68 16.56 -2.00
C ASN A 61 26.21 16.32 -2.43
N GLN A 62 25.88 15.13 -2.92
CA GLN A 62 24.51 14.70 -3.20
C GLN A 62 24.14 13.52 -2.31
N ILE A 63 22.90 13.52 -1.84
CA ILE A 63 22.35 12.42 -1.07
C ILE A 63 21.61 11.49 -2.03
N TYR A 64 21.93 10.20 -1.94
CA TYR A 64 21.23 9.13 -2.63
C TYR A 64 20.57 8.22 -1.60
N ILE A 65 19.33 7.82 -1.89
CA ILE A 65 18.51 7.00 -1.01
C ILE A 65 18.00 5.81 -1.80
N LYS A 66 17.89 4.66 -1.14
CA LYS A 66 17.15 3.50 -1.60
C LYS A 66 16.47 2.81 -0.43
N ASP A 67 15.36 2.15 -0.70
CA ASP A 67 14.64 1.34 0.26
C ASP A 67 13.88 0.21 -0.46
N ASN A 68 13.02 -0.53 0.23
CA ASN A 68 12.27 -1.61 -0.43
C ASN A 68 11.11 -1.13 -1.32
N ILE A 69 10.73 0.15 -1.27
CA ILE A 69 9.71 0.73 -2.15
C ILE A 69 10.38 1.24 -3.43
N ILE A 70 11.49 1.98 -3.27
CA ILE A 70 12.35 2.56 -4.29
C ILE A 70 13.70 1.85 -4.21
N ILE A 71 13.77 0.69 -4.86
CA ILE A 71 14.93 -0.22 -4.80
C ILE A 71 16.18 0.35 -5.49
N GLU A 72 15.98 1.24 -6.45
CA GLU A 72 17.07 1.88 -7.18
C GLU A 72 17.68 3.01 -6.34
N LYS A 73 19.01 3.11 -6.40
CA LYS A 73 19.74 4.22 -5.80
C LYS A 73 19.34 5.51 -6.52
N THR A 74 18.59 6.35 -5.81
CA THR A 74 17.92 7.52 -6.40
C THR A 74 18.39 8.79 -5.72
N ASN A 75 18.56 9.89 -6.47
CA ASN A 75 18.87 11.19 -5.86
C ASN A 75 17.74 11.62 -4.91
N ILE A 76 18.07 12.26 -3.79
CA ILE A 76 17.10 12.65 -2.76
C ILE A 76 15.85 13.35 -3.31
N LYS A 77 15.98 14.25 -4.29
CA LYS A 77 14.83 14.96 -4.87
C LYS A 77 13.88 14.01 -5.62
N GLU A 78 14.46 13.14 -6.43
CA GLU A 78 13.72 12.15 -7.20
C GLU A 78 13.11 11.07 -6.29
N TYR A 79 13.85 10.63 -5.27
CA TYR A 79 13.35 9.72 -4.24
C TYR A 79 12.09 10.27 -3.57
N PHE A 80 12.12 11.55 -3.14
CA PHE A 80 10.96 12.18 -2.52
C PHE A 80 9.80 12.41 -3.52
N SER A 81 10.08 12.53 -4.81
CA SER A 81 9.03 12.55 -5.84
C SER A 81 8.36 11.18 -6.00
N LEU A 82 9.14 10.11 -6.03
CA LEU A 82 8.63 8.73 -6.14
C LEU A 82 7.87 8.31 -4.89
N ILE A 83 8.40 8.59 -3.70
CA ILE A 83 7.71 8.26 -2.43
C ILE A 83 6.41 9.04 -2.29
N LYS A 84 6.35 10.28 -2.79
CA LYS A 84 5.12 11.06 -2.84
C LYS A 84 4.05 10.36 -3.67
N SER A 85 4.40 9.87 -4.87
CA SER A 85 3.48 9.08 -5.71
C SER A 85 2.98 7.85 -4.94
N SER A 86 3.90 7.10 -4.33
CA SER A 86 3.59 5.90 -3.53
C SER A 86 2.66 6.19 -2.34
N LEU A 87 2.75 7.38 -1.72
CA LEU A 87 1.86 7.84 -0.65
C LEU A 87 0.50 8.33 -1.14
N GLU A 88 0.41 8.81 -2.38
CA GLU A 88 -0.86 9.17 -3.02
C GLU A 88 -1.70 7.92 -3.28
N GLU A 89 -1.07 6.79 -3.60
CA GLU A 89 -1.78 5.51 -3.83
C GLU A 89 -2.51 4.97 -2.62
N LEU A 90 -2.02 5.25 -1.40
CA LEU A 90 -2.70 4.86 -0.17
C LEU A 90 -4.11 5.46 -0.08
N ASN A 91 -4.42 6.54 -0.80
CA ASN A 91 -5.77 7.08 -0.87
C ASN A 91 -6.79 6.09 -1.45
N TYR A 92 -6.35 5.17 -2.30
CA TYR A 92 -7.19 4.15 -2.95
C TYR A 92 -7.22 2.82 -2.19
N VAL A 93 -6.59 2.74 -1.02
CA VAL A 93 -6.55 1.54 -0.17
C VAL A 93 -7.56 1.64 0.96
N ASN A 94 -8.50 0.71 1.04
CA ASN A 94 -9.55 0.68 2.04
C ASN A 94 -9.40 -0.56 2.92
N ASP A 95 -9.09 -0.34 4.21
CA ASP A 95 -9.02 -1.42 5.18
C ASP A 95 -10.40 -1.68 5.78
N ASN A 96 -11.06 -2.73 5.29
CA ASN A 96 -12.37 -3.17 5.77
C ASN A 96 -12.27 -4.37 6.71
N THR A 97 -11.08 -4.71 7.18
CA THR A 97 -10.88 -5.77 8.19
C THR A 97 -11.49 -5.36 9.54
N SER A 98 -11.53 -6.29 10.50
CA SER A 98 -11.89 -5.98 11.89
C SER A 98 -10.74 -5.32 12.67
N TYR A 99 -9.51 -5.28 12.12
CA TYR A 99 -8.32 -4.87 12.85
C TYR A 99 -8.28 -3.35 13.06
N LYS A 100 -8.41 -2.95 14.32
CA LYS A 100 -8.35 -1.57 14.78
C LYS A 100 -6.96 -0.97 14.56
N TYR A 101 -5.90 -1.71 14.87
CA TYR A 101 -4.53 -1.18 14.73
C TYR A 101 -4.11 -1.02 13.27
N SER A 102 -4.52 -1.94 12.39
CA SER A 102 -4.29 -1.80 10.95
C SER A 102 -4.94 -0.53 10.38
N LYS A 103 -6.21 -0.28 10.70
CA LYS A 103 -6.91 0.96 10.31
C LYS A 103 -6.18 2.21 10.80
N LYS A 104 -5.64 2.19 12.02
CA LYS A 104 -4.83 3.29 12.56
C LYS A 104 -3.54 3.47 11.77
N CYS A 105 -2.84 2.39 11.40
CA CYS A 105 -1.61 2.47 10.60
C CYS A 105 -1.88 3.12 9.25
N PHE A 106 -2.88 2.65 8.51
CA PHE A 106 -3.24 3.23 7.21
C PHE A 106 -3.70 4.68 7.33
N ASN A 107 -4.49 5.03 8.36
CA ASN A 107 -4.88 6.42 8.59
C ASN A 107 -3.66 7.31 8.86
N LEU A 108 -2.76 6.89 9.76
CA LEU A 108 -1.53 7.60 10.10
C LEU A 108 -0.62 7.80 8.88
N ALA A 109 -0.49 6.77 8.03
CA ALA A 109 0.25 6.84 6.77
C ALA A 109 -0.32 7.89 5.82
N LYS A 110 -1.66 7.90 5.64
CA LYS A 110 -2.37 8.82 4.74
C LYS A 110 -2.39 10.27 5.24
N THR A 111 -2.32 10.49 6.55
CA THR A 111 -2.40 11.82 7.16
C THR A 111 -1.04 12.33 7.61
N ASP A 112 -0.64 12.03 8.84
CA ASP A 112 0.45 12.72 9.52
C ASP A 112 1.79 12.40 8.87
N ILE A 113 2.03 11.13 8.55
CA ILE A 113 3.29 10.69 7.93
C ILE A 113 3.43 11.29 6.54
N LYS A 114 2.37 11.20 5.70
CA LYS A 114 2.35 11.84 4.39
C LYS A 114 2.67 13.34 4.49
N ASN A 115 2.00 14.05 5.40
CA ASN A 115 2.23 15.49 5.57
C ASN A 115 3.66 15.82 6.02
N LYS A 116 4.24 15.04 6.93
CA LYS A 116 5.63 15.21 7.36
C LYS A 116 6.61 14.98 6.22
N ILE A 117 6.42 13.92 5.43
CA ILE A 117 7.26 13.60 4.26
C ILE A 117 7.17 14.72 3.21
N LEU A 118 5.96 15.21 2.90
CA LEU A 118 5.77 16.31 1.96
C LEU A 118 6.46 17.59 2.44
N LYS A 119 6.25 18.00 3.69
CA LYS A 119 6.92 19.17 4.27
C LYS A 119 8.44 19.02 4.33
N TYR A 120 8.94 17.80 4.53
CA TYR A 120 10.36 17.52 4.46
C TYR A 120 10.90 17.73 3.04
N SER A 121 10.20 17.22 2.02
CA SER A 121 10.58 17.33 0.61
C SER A 121 10.70 18.76 0.08
N GLU A 122 9.99 19.71 0.70
CA GLU A 122 10.07 21.14 0.37
C GLU A 122 11.33 21.84 0.91
N SER A 123 12.05 21.22 1.85
CA SER A 123 13.15 21.85 2.62
C SER A 123 14.40 20.97 2.74
N LEU A 124 14.67 20.16 1.71
CA LEU A 124 15.75 19.15 1.70
C LEU A 124 17.14 19.70 2.05
N ASN A 125 17.46 20.92 1.64
CA ASN A 125 18.80 21.50 1.85
C ASN A 125 19.05 22.00 3.29
N GLN A 126 18.06 21.94 4.19
CA GLN A 126 18.12 22.57 5.52
C GLN A 126 17.96 21.58 6.69
N LYS A 127 17.76 20.30 6.40
CA LYS A 127 17.44 19.27 7.40
C LYS A 127 18.35 18.07 7.25
N LYS A 128 18.53 17.31 8.34
CA LYS A 128 19.23 16.03 8.28
C LYS A 128 18.26 14.96 7.80
N ILE A 129 18.76 13.94 7.11
CA ILE A 129 17.92 12.82 6.66
C ILE A 129 17.40 12.00 7.84
N ASP A 130 18.16 11.94 8.93
CA ASP A 130 17.77 11.27 10.18
C ASP A 130 16.42 11.79 10.74
N ASP A 131 16.08 13.06 10.46
CA ASP A 131 14.86 13.70 10.95
C ASP A 131 13.58 13.05 10.38
N ILE A 132 13.66 12.38 9.23
CA ILE A 132 12.52 11.77 8.52
C ILE A 132 12.61 10.25 8.41
N LEU A 133 13.69 9.63 8.90
CA LEU A 133 13.87 8.17 8.84
C LEU A 133 12.71 7.39 9.49
N PRO A 134 12.14 7.79 10.65
CA PRO A 134 11.03 7.04 11.24
C PRO A 134 9.77 7.03 10.37
N GLU A 135 9.47 8.15 9.71
CA GLU A 135 8.37 8.27 8.77
C GLU A 135 8.58 7.40 7.52
N LEU A 136 9.79 7.43 6.94
CA LEU A 136 10.14 6.58 5.79
C LEU A 136 10.14 5.09 6.15
N ASN A 137 10.71 4.73 7.30
CA ASN A 137 10.73 3.37 7.80
C ASN A 137 9.30 2.84 7.97
N PHE A 138 8.43 3.59 8.65
CA PHE A 138 7.04 3.17 8.85
C PHE A 138 6.32 2.86 7.53
N ILE A 139 6.49 3.70 6.51
CA ILE A 139 5.89 3.48 5.19
C ILE A 139 6.48 2.25 4.53
N ASN A 140 7.79 2.05 4.64
CA ASN A 140 8.45 0.87 4.11
C ASN A 140 7.89 -0.41 4.75
N ARG A 141 7.83 -0.47 6.08
CA ARG A 141 7.25 -1.61 6.82
C ARG A 141 5.81 -1.86 6.42
N LEU A 142 4.97 -0.81 6.43
CA LEU A 142 3.56 -0.90 6.08
C LEU A 142 3.36 -1.45 4.65
N LYS A 143 4.16 -1.01 3.67
CA LYS A 143 3.94 -1.43 2.27
C LYS A 143 4.58 -2.77 1.92
N ILE A 144 5.57 -3.24 2.70
CA ILE A 144 6.44 -4.36 2.32
C ILE A 144 6.32 -5.56 3.25
N GLU A 145 6.05 -5.38 4.53
CA GLU A 145 5.94 -6.47 5.52
C GLU A 145 4.52 -6.99 5.72
N ILE A 146 3.52 -6.20 5.34
CA ILE A 146 2.12 -6.64 5.40
C ILE A 146 1.81 -7.50 4.19
N GLU A 147 1.16 -8.63 4.44
CA GLU A 147 0.65 -9.53 3.42
C GLU A 147 -0.89 -9.58 3.49
N ILE A 148 -1.56 -9.00 2.49
CA ILE A 148 -3.02 -9.08 2.35
C ILE A 148 -3.40 -10.49 1.94
N ASP A 149 -4.12 -11.22 2.78
CA ASP A 149 -4.59 -12.57 2.50
C ASP A 149 -5.74 -12.54 1.48
N LYS A 150 -6.83 -11.82 1.81
CA LYS A 150 -7.98 -11.62 0.94
C LYS A 150 -8.31 -10.15 0.74
N GLY A 151 -8.78 -9.83 -0.44
CA GLY A 151 -9.16 -8.47 -0.81
C GLY A 151 -9.74 -8.38 -2.21
N LEU A 152 -9.99 -7.17 -2.66
CA LEU A 152 -10.59 -6.89 -3.96
C LEU A 152 -9.98 -5.63 -4.55
N LEU A 153 -9.48 -5.74 -5.79
CA LEU A 153 -9.07 -4.62 -6.60
C LEU A 153 -10.21 -4.24 -7.54
N PHE A 154 -10.59 -2.97 -7.58
CA PHE A 154 -11.67 -2.47 -8.42
C PHE A 154 -11.19 -1.37 -9.36
N CYS A 155 -11.57 -1.46 -10.63
CA CYS A 155 -11.29 -0.47 -11.64
C CYS A 155 -12.52 0.42 -11.84
N SER A 156 -12.47 1.64 -11.30
CA SER A 156 -13.54 2.62 -11.43
C SER A 156 -13.82 3.07 -12.87
N GLN A 157 -12.86 2.93 -13.80
CA GLN A 157 -13.06 3.29 -15.21
C GLN A 157 -13.92 2.27 -15.98
N CYS A 158 -13.74 0.97 -15.75
CA CYS A 158 -14.43 -0.08 -16.52
C CYS A 158 -15.34 -0.98 -15.68
N ASN A 159 -15.47 -0.69 -14.38
CA ASN A 159 -16.22 -1.45 -13.38
C ASN A 159 -15.76 -2.91 -13.22
N ARG A 160 -14.51 -3.22 -13.58
CA ARG A 160 -13.94 -4.54 -13.35
C ARG A 160 -13.45 -4.69 -11.94
N TRP A 161 -13.70 -5.84 -11.33
CA TRP A 161 -13.12 -6.19 -10.04
C TRP A 161 -12.26 -7.44 -10.18
N TYR A 162 -11.22 -7.57 -9.36
CA TYR A 162 -10.30 -8.71 -9.33
C TYR A 162 -10.12 -9.14 -7.87
N PRO A 163 -10.37 -10.41 -7.52
CA PRO A 163 -10.19 -10.86 -6.16
C PRO A 163 -8.70 -11.06 -5.87
N ILE A 164 -8.35 -10.87 -4.60
CA ILE A 164 -7.12 -11.35 -4.00
C ILE A 164 -7.51 -12.56 -3.15
N ILE A 165 -6.94 -13.73 -3.47
CA ILE A 165 -7.23 -15.01 -2.82
C ILE A 165 -5.90 -15.65 -2.48
N ASP A 166 -5.73 -16.08 -1.22
CA ASP A 166 -4.49 -16.67 -0.70
C ASP A 166 -3.27 -15.84 -1.09
N THR A 167 -3.35 -14.53 -0.84
CA THR A 167 -2.34 -13.51 -1.16
C THR A 167 -2.13 -13.17 -2.64
N ILE A 168 -2.78 -13.87 -3.56
CA ILE A 168 -2.54 -13.72 -5.01
C ILE A 168 -3.66 -12.89 -5.65
N PRO A 169 -3.35 -11.79 -6.36
CA PRO A 169 -4.34 -11.04 -7.14
C PRO A 169 -4.68 -11.76 -8.46
N PHE A 170 -5.93 -12.18 -8.65
CA PHE A 170 -6.42 -12.88 -9.84
C PHE A 170 -6.81 -11.88 -10.95
N MET A 171 -5.80 -11.32 -11.61
CA MET A 171 -5.97 -10.30 -12.67
C MET A 171 -5.99 -10.89 -14.09
N LEU A 172 -6.62 -12.06 -14.26
CA LEU A 172 -6.73 -12.72 -15.56
C LEU A 172 -7.71 -11.98 -16.49
N PRO A 173 -7.56 -12.10 -17.83
CA PRO A 173 -8.57 -11.66 -18.78
C PRO A 173 -9.91 -12.36 -18.55
N ASP A 174 -11.02 -11.67 -18.86
CA ASP A 174 -12.38 -12.09 -18.53
C ASP A 174 -12.71 -13.54 -18.95
N ASN A 175 -12.16 -14.02 -20.08
CA ASN A 175 -12.41 -15.37 -20.61
C ASN A 175 -11.64 -16.50 -19.90
N TYR A 176 -10.71 -16.18 -19.01
CA TYR A 176 -9.92 -17.14 -18.23
C TYR A 176 -10.31 -17.13 -16.74
N ARG A 177 -11.38 -16.41 -16.37
CA ARG A 177 -11.85 -16.29 -15.00
C ARG A 177 -12.92 -17.33 -14.66
N ASP A 178 -12.86 -17.84 -13.45
CA ASP A 178 -13.76 -18.87 -12.94
C ASP A 178 -14.99 -18.21 -12.31
N LYS A 179 -16.09 -18.12 -13.07
CA LYS A 179 -17.30 -17.41 -12.65
C LYS A 179 -17.89 -17.93 -11.35
N GLU A 180 -17.92 -19.25 -11.15
CA GLU A 180 -18.58 -19.85 -9.99
C GLU A 180 -17.81 -19.51 -8.71
N LYS A 181 -16.50 -19.78 -8.69
CA LYS A 181 -15.64 -19.50 -7.52
C LYS A 181 -15.56 -18.01 -7.19
N GLU A 182 -15.51 -17.16 -8.20
CA GLU A 182 -15.38 -15.74 -8.01
C GLU A 182 -16.70 -15.11 -7.50
N LEU A 183 -17.86 -15.58 -7.97
CA LEU A 183 -19.13 -15.14 -7.41
C LEU A 183 -19.32 -15.62 -5.97
N GLU A 184 -18.91 -16.86 -5.66
CA GLU A 184 -18.87 -17.38 -4.28
C GLU A 184 -17.99 -16.48 -3.40
N PHE A 185 -16.78 -16.14 -3.85
CA PHE A 185 -15.90 -15.19 -3.15
C PHE A 185 -16.59 -13.84 -2.89
N LEU A 186 -17.28 -13.26 -3.88
CA LEU A 186 -18.00 -11.99 -3.66
C LEU A 186 -19.14 -12.12 -2.65
N ILE A 187 -19.87 -13.23 -2.66
CA ILE A 187 -20.96 -13.50 -1.72
C ILE A 187 -20.40 -13.59 -0.30
N ASP A 188 -19.34 -14.34 -0.11
CA ASP A 188 -18.72 -14.57 1.21
C ASP A 188 -18.20 -13.27 1.85
N HIS A 189 -17.78 -12.30 1.03
CA HIS A 189 -17.22 -11.04 1.49
C HIS A 189 -18.16 -9.84 1.29
N LYS A 190 -19.44 -10.09 0.98
CA LYS A 190 -20.42 -9.05 0.64
C LYS A 190 -20.58 -7.97 1.71
N GLU A 191 -20.56 -8.36 2.98
CA GLU A 191 -20.71 -7.42 4.12
C GLU A 191 -19.49 -6.51 4.30
N LEU A 192 -18.34 -6.86 3.72
CA LEU A 192 -17.12 -6.04 3.71
C LEU A 192 -17.08 -5.07 2.52
N LEU A 193 -18.11 -5.04 1.68
CA LEU A 193 -18.22 -4.18 0.51
C LEU A 193 -19.39 -3.20 0.68
N ASN A 194 -19.20 -1.96 0.21
CA ASN A 194 -20.28 -0.96 0.23
C ASN A 194 -21.42 -1.37 -0.70
N LYS A 195 -22.69 -1.20 -0.30
CA LYS A 195 -23.87 -1.44 -1.14
C LYS A 195 -23.79 -0.76 -2.51
N GLU A 196 -23.21 0.44 -2.58
CA GLU A 196 -23.04 1.16 -3.85
C GLU A 196 -22.12 0.45 -4.85
N PHE A 197 -21.23 -0.44 -4.38
CA PHE A 197 -20.40 -1.28 -5.25
C PHE A 197 -21.26 -2.20 -6.13
N PHE A 198 -22.28 -2.83 -5.54
CA PHE A 198 -23.18 -3.75 -6.23
C PHE A 198 -24.21 -3.04 -7.13
N ASN A 199 -24.42 -1.74 -6.94
CA ASN A 199 -25.26 -0.94 -7.85
C ASN A 199 -24.54 -0.64 -9.18
N LYS A 200 -23.24 -0.94 -9.30
CA LYS A 200 -22.48 -0.77 -10.52
C LYS A 200 -22.70 -1.96 -11.46
N ASN A 201 -22.52 -1.73 -12.76
CA ASN A 201 -22.48 -2.82 -13.74
C ASN A 201 -21.13 -3.55 -13.66
N LEU A 202 -20.96 -4.39 -12.64
CA LEU A 202 -19.72 -5.08 -12.34
C LEU A 202 -19.31 -6.03 -13.46
N LYS A 203 -18.00 -6.06 -13.72
CA LYS A 203 -17.39 -6.92 -14.73
C LYS A 203 -16.27 -7.77 -14.11
N PRO A 204 -16.02 -8.97 -14.63
CA PRO A 204 -16.79 -9.65 -15.67
C PRO A 204 -18.12 -10.22 -15.15
N PHE A 205 -18.26 -10.35 -13.83
CA PHE A 205 -19.41 -10.96 -13.18
C PHE A 205 -20.09 -9.96 -12.25
N ASN A 206 -21.41 -10.09 -12.15
CA ASN A 206 -22.26 -9.25 -11.32
C ASN A 206 -23.13 -10.16 -10.43
N LEU A 207 -23.45 -9.67 -9.22
CA LEU A 207 -24.31 -10.36 -8.24
C LEU A 207 -25.78 -9.96 -8.38
#